data_AF-A0A2D7Y038-F1
#
_entry.id   AF-A0A2D7Y038-F1
#
_cell.length_a   1.000
_cell.length_b   1.000
_cell.length_c   1.000
_cell.angle_alpha   90.00
_cell.angle_beta   90.00
_cell.angle_gamma   90.00
#
_symmetry.space_group_name_H-M   'P 1'
#
loop_
_entity.id
_entity.type
_entity.pdbx_description
1 polymer ?
#
loop_
_entity_poly.entity_id
_entity_poly.type
_entity_poly.pdbx_seq_one_letter_code
_entity_poly.pdbx_strand_id
1 'polypeptide(L)'
;MIELVTRLVECATGRGQSELFGETRGEASVARARQVAMYLSHIGLSLSLARVGEMFSREKSTVGHAVHQIEDLRDDPVFDHWMTELEEALRLLVTMSDKSGLVLSGVWKETAPTASGVAQSLTHLSSERAPASV
;
A
#
# COMPACT_ATOMS: atom_id res chain seq x y z
N MET A 1 -3.14 13.82 2.65
CA MET A 1 -3.97 12.63 2.34
C MET A 1 -4.35 12.57 0.86
N ILE A 2 -4.96 13.61 0.28
CA ILE A 2 -5.28 13.61 -1.17
C ILE A 2 -4.05 13.38 -2.06
N GLU A 3 -2.92 14.01 -1.70
CA GLU A 3 -1.66 13.91 -2.44
C GLU A 3 -1.13 12.47 -2.54
N LEU A 4 -1.39 11.64 -1.51
CA LEU A 4 -0.96 10.24 -1.52
C LEU A 4 -1.72 9.46 -2.61
N VAL A 5 -3.03 9.64 -2.66
CA VAL A 5 -3.90 8.98 -3.64
C VAL A 5 -3.59 9.48 -5.04
N THR A 6 -3.44 10.80 -5.23
CA THR A 6 -3.16 11.36 -6.56
C THR A 6 -1.78 10.98 -7.07
N ARG A 7 -0.75 10.90 -6.19
CA ARG A 7 0.57 10.37 -6.56
C ARG A 7 0.51 8.89 -6.95
N LEU A 8 -0.20 8.07 -6.18
CA LEU A 8 -0.36 6.65 -6.49
C LEU A 8 -1.02 6.45 -7.87
N VAL A 9 -2.10 7.19 -8.14
CA VAL A 9 -2.81 7.12 -9.42
C VAL A 9 -1.96 7.68 -10.57
N GLU A 10 -1.20 8.76 -10.33
CA GLU A 10 -0.24 9.29 -11.30
C GLU A 10 0.81 8.23 -11.68
N CYS A 11 1.40 7.54 -10.70
CA CYS A 11 2.35 6.45 -10.94
C CYS A 11 1.72 5.30 -11.73
N ALA A 12 0.47 4.93 -11.42
CA ALA A 12 -0.21 3.80 -12.06
C ALA A 12 -0.70 4.11 -13.48
N THR A 13 -1.06 5.36 -13.77
CA THR A 13 -1.73 5.74 -15.03
C THR A 13 -0.87 6.61 -15.95
N GLY A 14 0.24 7.14 -15.44
CA GLY A 14 1.08 8.12 -16.14
C GLY A 14 0.42 9.49 -16.33
N ARG A 15 -0.72 9.76 -15.67
CA ARG A 15 -1.46 11.03 -15.78
C ARG A 15 -1.11 11.96 -14.63
N GLY A 16 -0.68 13.17 -14.98
CA GLY A 16 -0.16 14.14 -14.01
C GLY A 16 -1.26 14.65 -13.08
N GLN A 17 -0.88 15.05 -11.87
CA GLN A 17 -1.86 15.52 -10.88
C GLN A 17 -2.65 16.73 -11.31
N SER A 18 -2.00 17.66 -12.03
CA SER A 18 -2.68 18.84 -12.59
C SER A 18 -3.82 18.45 -13.53
N GLU A 19 -3.68 17.33 -14.25
CA GLU A 19 -4.73 16.80 -15.12
C GLU A 19 -5.87 16.19 -14.30
N LEU A 20 -5.55 15.49 -13.20
CA LEU A 20 -6.55 14.91 -12.29
C LEU A 20 -7.42 15.99 -11.60
N PHE A 21 -6.90 17.19 -11.38
CA PHE A 21 -7.67 18.32 -10.84
C PHE A 21 -8.29 19.22 -11.91
N GLY A 22 -8.03 18.98 -13.19
CA GLY A 22 -8.57 19.79 -14.28
C GLY A 22 -10.10 19.88 -14.28
N GLU A 23 -10.62 21.06 -14.63
CA GLU A 23 -12.06 21.34 -14.65
C GLU A 23 -12.77 20.68 -15.83
N THR A 24 -12.09 20.56 -16.97
CA THR A 24 -12.65 19.97 -18.19
C THR A 24 -12.73 18.44 -18.09
N ARG A 25 -13.64 17.85 -18.87
CA ARG A 25 -13.76 16.39 -18.98
C ARG A 25 -12.46 15.76 -19.46
N GLY A 26 -11.71 16.46 -20.32
CA GLY A 26 -10.41 16.04 -20.84
C GLY A 26 -10.49 14.79 -21.73
N GLU A 27 -9.32 14.20 -21.99
CA GLU A 27 -9.19 12.88 -22.61
C GLU A 27 -9.86 11.80 -21.74
N ALA A 28 -10.46 10.78 -22.35
CA ALA A 28 -11.17 9.72 -21.63
C ALA A 28 -10.30 9.02 -20.57
N SER A 29 -9.00 8.87 -20.86
CA SER A 29 -8.00 8.29 -19.94
C SER A 29 -7.79 9.15 -18.69
N VAL A 30 -7.72 10.48 -18.82
CA VAL A 30 -7.61 11.42 -17.70
C VAL A 30 -8.88 11.40 -16.84
N ALA A 31 -10.05 11.35 -17.48
CA ALA A 31 -11.32 11.21 -16.76
C ALA A 31 -11.36 9.90 -15.96
N ARG A 32 -10.89 8.79 -16.53
CA ARG A 32 -10.80 7.50 -15.84
C ARG A 32 -9.84 7.55 -14.66
N ALA A 33 -8.64 8.11 -14.83
CA ALA A 33 -7.68 8.26 -13.74
C ALA A 33 -8.27 9.08 -12.58
N ARG A 34 -9.01 10.16 -12.87
CA ARG A 34 -9.71 10.94 -11.84
C ARG A 34 -10.77 10.12 -11.10
N GLN A 35 -11.53 9.29 -11.82
CA GLN A 35 -12.55 8.42 -11.22
C GLN A 35 -11.91 7.37 -10.31
N VAL A 36 -10.78 6.78 -10.72
CA VAL A 36 -9.98 5.88 -9.87
C VAL A 36 -9.50 6.60 -8.60
N ALA A 37 -8.99 7.83 -8.71
CA ALA A 37 -8.55 8.60 -7.55
C ALA A 37 -9.70 8.92 -6.57
N MET A 38 -10.88 9.26 -7.10
CA MET A 38 -12.10 9.47 -6.30
C MET A 38 -12.55 8.17 -5.61
N TYR A 39 -12.52 7.06 -6.33
CA TYR A 39 -12.86 5.74 -5.81
C TYR A 39 -11.95 5.34 -4.65
N LEU A 40 -10.62 5.39 -4.85
CA LEU A 40 -9.63 5.04 -3.83
C LEU A 40 -9.73 5.95 -2.59
N SER A 41 -10.07 7.22 -2.79
CA SER A 41 -10.32 8.15 -1.68
C SER A 41 -11.55 7.74 -0.87
N HIS A 42 -12.63 7.28 -1.53
CA HIS A 42 -13.84 6.85 -0.86
C HIS A 42 -13.69 5.48 -0.18
N ILE A 43 -13.24 4.47 -0.93
CA ILE A 43 -13.17 3.08 -0.49
C ILE A 43 -11.91 2.84 0.34
N GLY A 44 -10.73 3.12 -0.21
CA GLY A 44 -9.45 2.84 0.44
C GLY A 44 -9.16 3.71 1.66
N LEU A 45 -9.67 4.95 1.71
CA LEU A 45 -9.50 5.85 2.86
C LEU A 45 -10.78 6.07 3.68
N SER A 46 -11.89 5.43 3.32
CA SER A 46 -13.19 5.59 3.99
C SER A 46 -13.68 7.05 4.09
N LEU A 47 -13.29 7.92 3.15
CA LEU A 47 -13.75 9.31 3.13
C LEU A 47 -15.18 9.40 2.60
N SER A 48 -16.00 10.31 3.12
CA SER A 48 -17.35 10.51 2.59
C SER A 48 -17.33 11.07 1.16
N LEU A 49 -18.33 10.74 0.34
CA LEU A 49 -18.46 11.29 -1.02
C LEU A 49 -18.42 12.82 -1.06
N ALA A 50 -18.98 13.48 -0.04
CA ALA A 50 -18.93 14.94 0.10
C ALA A 50 -17.49 15.43 0.31
N ARG A 51 -16.73 14.76 1.19
CA ARG A 51 -15.34 15.11 1.46
C ARG A 51 -14.44 14.89 0.24
N VAL A 52 -14.65 13.80 -0.49
CA VAL A 52 -13.97 13.57 -1.77
C VAL A 52 -14.36 14.64 -2.80
N GLY A 53 -15.62 15.06 -2.83
CA GLY A 53 -16.10 16.14 -3.69
C GLY A 53 -15.37 17.47 -3.42
N GLU A 54 -15.28 17.88 -2.15
CA GLU A 54 -14.51 19.06 -1.73
C GLU A 54 -13.04 18.97 -2.19
N MET A 55 -12.42 17.81 -1.99
CA MET A 55 -11.04 17.52 -2.35
C MET A 55 -10.74 17.64 -3.85
N PHE A 56 -11.68 17.22 -4.71
CA PHE A 56 -11.53 17.30 -6.17
C PHE A 56 -12.28 18.49 -6.80
N SER A 57 -12.86 19.38 -5.98
CA SER A 57 -13.75 20.47 -6.45
C SER A 57 -14.88 19.98 -7.36
N ARG A 58 -15.53 18.87 -6.98
CA ARG A 58 -16.66 18.26 -7.69
C ARG A 58 -17.86 18.07 -6.78
N GLU A 59 -19.04 18.08 -7.39
CA GLU A 59 -20.26 17.77 -6.67
C GLU A 59 -20.26 16.32 -6.14
N LYS A 60 -20.88 16.11 -4.98
CA LYS A 60 -21.06 14.77 -4.38
C LYS A 60 -21.66 13.76 -5.36
N SER A 61 -22.61 14.19 -6.20
CA SER A 61 -23.24 13.39 -7.26
C SER A 61 -22.22 12.91 -8.30
N THR A 62 -21.27 13.77 -8.66
CA THR A 62 -20.19 13.44 -9.61
C THR A 62 -19.25 12.39 -9.02
N VAL A 63 -18.93 12.49 -7.72
CA VAL A 63 -18.14 11.47 -7.02
C VAL A 63 -18.90 10.15 -6.95
N GLY A 64 -20.18 10.17 -6.59
CA GLY A 64 -21.01 8.96 -6.58
C GLY A 64 -21.08 8.29 -7.95
N HIS A 65 -21.24 9.07 -9.01
CA HIS A 65 -21.19 8.56 -10.38
C HIS A 65 -19.81 7.98 -10.73
N ALA A 66 -18.72 8.61 -10.29
CA ALA A 66 -17.37 8.08 -10.46
C ALA A 66 -17.19 6.73 -9.76
N VAL A 67 -17.67 6.58 -8.53
CA VAL A 67 -17.60 5.32 -7.77
C VAL A 67 -18.36 4.21 -8.49
N HIS A 68 -19.61 4.47 -8.88
CA HIS A 68 -20.41 3.48 -9.62
C HIS A 68 -19.74 3.07 -10.93
N GLN A 69 -19.20 4.03 -11.69
CA GLN A 69 -18.48 3.76 -12.94
C GLN A 69 -17.21 2.94 -12.78
N ILE A 70 -16.60 2.92 -11.58
CA ILE A 70 -15.46 2.06 -11.28
C ILE A 70 -15.96 0.68 -10.85
N GLU A 71 -16.98 0.58 -9.99
CA GLU A 71 -17.63 -0.69 -9.63
C GLU A 71 -18.13 -1.45 -10.86
N ASP A 72 -18.79 -0.77 -11.80
CA ASP A 72 -19.25 -1.38 -13.06
C ASP A 72 -18.09 -1.92 -13.91
N LEU A 73 -16.89 -1.33 -13.81
CA LEU A 73 -15.70 -1.85 -14.51
C LEU A 73 -15.06 -3.04 -13.79
N ARG A 74 -15.30 -3.20 -12.48
CA ARG A 74 -14.76 -4.34 -11.73
C ARG A 74 -15.43 -5.67 -12.08
N ASP A 75 -16.49 -5.64 -12.89
CA ASP A 75 -17.02 -6.85 -13.54
C ASP A 75 -16.00 -7.48 -14.53
N ASP A 76 -15.04 -6.69 -15.03
CA ASP A 76 -13.91 -7.20 -15.81
C ASP A 76 -12.78 -7.69 -14.88
N PRO A 77 -12.37 -8.97 -14.95
CA PRO A 77 -11.37 -9.52 -14.04
C PRO A 77 -9.98 -8.86 -14.13
N VAL A 78 -9.60 -8.33 -15.30
CA VAL A 78 -8.30 -7.68 -15.48
C VAL A 78 -8.32 -6.33 -14.77
N PHE A 79 -9.40 -5.57 -14.93
CA PHE A 79 -9.58 -4.30 -14.25
C PHE A 79 -9.72 -4.46 -12.73
N ASP A 80 -10.48 -5.45 -12.26
CA ASP A 80 -10.66 -5.72 -10.84
C ASP A 80 -9.34 -6.09 -10.14
N HIS A 81 -8.53 -6.93 -10.80
CA HIS A 81 -7.21 -7.27 -10.29
C HIS A 81 -6.33 -6.03 -10.14
N TRP A 82 -6.25 -5.19 -11.18
CA TRP A 82 -5.49 -3.94 -11.15
C TRP A 82 -5.99 -2.97 -10.06
N MET A 83 -7.31 -2.83 -9.88
CA MET A 83 -7.87 -2.02 -8.80
C MET A 83 -7.52 -2.56 -7.42
N THR A 84 -7.53 -3.88 -7.25
CA THR A 84 -7.15 -4.55 -6.00
C THR A 84 -5.68 -4.27 -5.64
N GLU A 85 -4.77 -4.28 -6.63
CA GLU A 85 -3.37 -3.92 -6.42
C GLU A 85 -3.21 -2.47 -5.92
N LEU A 86 -3.98 -1.53 -6.48
CA LEU A 86 -3.95 -0.13 -6.05
C LEU A 86 -4.50 0.07 -4.64
N GLU A 87 -5.58 -0.62 -4.28
CA GLU A 87 -6.14 -0.58 -2.93
C GLU A 87 -5.15 -1.11 -1.90
N GLU A 88 -4.50 -2.23 -2.20
CA GLU A 88 -3.50 -2.84 -1.32
C GLU A 88 -2.27 -1.95 -1.17
N ALA A 89 -1.78 -1.36 -2.27
CA ALA A 89 -0.69 -0.40 -2.23
C ALA A 89 -1.03 0.82 -1.36
N LEU A 90 -2.24 1.38 -1.51
CA LEU A 90 -2.71 2.49 -0.70
C LEU A 90 -2.80 2.11 0.79
N ARG A 91 -3.34 0.92 1.09
CA ARG A 91 -3.45 0.41 2.46
C ARG A 91 -2.07 0.31 3.12
N LEU A 92 -1.09 -0.24 2.43
CA LEU A 92 0.28 -0.35 2.93
C LEU A 92 0.90 1.03 3.20
N LEU A 93 0.72 1.99 2.29
CA LEU A 93 1.23 3.35 2.45
C LEU A 93 0.61 4.07 3.65
N VAL A 94 -0.68 3.87 3.92
CA VAL A 94 -1.40 4.50 5.04
C VAL A 94 -1.13 3.82 6.38
N THR A 95 -0.80 2.53 6.37
CA THR A 95 -0.52 1.75 7.59
C THR A 95 0.97 1.66 7.93
N MET A 96 1.83 2.37 7.20
CA MET A 96 3.28 2.42 7.48
C MET A 96 3.53 2.79 8.94
N SER A 97 4.40 2.01 9.60
CA SER A 97 4.56 2.04 11.06
C SER A 97 4.96 3.42 11.60
N ASP A 98 4.31 3.84 12.69
CA ASP A 98 4.70 5.00 13.53
C ASP A 98 6.14 4.91 14.05
N LYS A 99 6.72 3.69 14.04
CA LYS A 99 8.12 3.45 14.39
C LYS A 99 9.09 3.98 13.35
N SER A 100 8.64 4.52 12.21
CA SER A 100 9.52 5.14 11.21
C SER A 100 10.44 6.18 11.84
N GLY A 101 9.93 7.00 12.77
CA GLY A 101 10.74 7.95 13.53
C GLY A 101 11.77 7.28 14.46
N LEU A 102 11.45 6.09 15.00
CA LEU A 102 12.37 5.31 15.85
C LEU A 102 13.43 4.55 15.03
N VAL A 103 13.07 4.03 13.86
CA VAL A 103 14.02 3.36 12.95
C VAL A 103 15.01 4.39 12.40
N LEU A 104 14.54 5.56 12.00
CA LEU A 104 15.37 6.61 11.42
C LEU A 104 16.15 7.42 12.47
N SER A 105 15.82 7.33 13.76
CA SER A 105 16.56 8.03 14.82
C SER A 105 17.93 7.43 15.15
N GLY A 106 18.30 6.30 14.52
CA GLY A 106 19.54 5.59 14.85
C GLY A 106 19.45 4.69 16.09
N VAL A 107 18.27 4.62 16.71
CA VAL A 107 18.00 3.80 17.91
C VAL A 107 17.30 2.49 17.52
N TRP A 108 17.68 1.88 16.40
CA TRP A 108 17.31 0.50 16.11
C TRP A 108 18.31 -0.40 16.87
N LYS A 109 18.00 -0.73 18.13
CA LYS A 109 18.81 -1.75 18.81
C LYS A 109 18.51 -3.09 18.17
N GLU A 110 19.47 -3.61 17.41
CA GLU A 110 19.61 -5.05 17.25
C GLU A 110 19.78 -5.63 18.65
N THR A 111 18.71 -6.15 19.26
CA THR A 111 18.90 -7.23 20.21
C THR A 111 19.29 -8.44 19.36
N ALA A 112 20.58 -8.53 19.03
CA ALA A 112 21.16 -9.79 18.61
C ALA A 112 20.71 -10.86 19.62
N PRO A 113 20.19 -12.01 19.20
CA PRO A 113 20.12 -13.13 20.12
C PRO A 113 21.56 -13.37 20.57
N THR A 114 21.82 -13.21 21.86
CA THR A 114 23.09 -13.49 22.49
C THR A 114 23.40 -14.98 22.30
N ALA A 115 23.98 -15.33 21.16
CA ALA A 115 24.74 -16.55 20.95
C ALA A 115 26.07 -16.42 21.71
N SER A 116 25.99 -16.28 23.03
CA SER A 116 27.12 -16.35 23.95
C SER A 116 26.58 -16.90 25.26
N GLY A 117 26.30 -18.20 25.25
CA GLY A 117 25.79 -18.91 26.43
C GLY A 117 25.78 -20.43 26.34
N VAL A 118 25.98 -21.05 25.18
CA VAL A 118 26.05 -22.53 25.08
C VAL A 118 27.06 -22.99 24.02
N ALA A 119 28.32 -22.57 24.16
CA ALA A 119 29.45 -23.17 23.43
C ALA A 119 30.43 -23.91 24.37
N GLN A 120 30.04 -24.17 25.63
CA GLN A 120 30.91 -24.80 26.64
C GLN A 120 30.36 -26.10 27.26
N SER A 121 29.43 -26.80 26.61
CA SER A 121 28.93 -28.10 27.14
C SER A 121 29.05 -29.29 26.20
N LEU A 122 29.91 -29.23 25.17
CA LEU A 122 30.20 -30.42 24.34
C LEU A 122 31.69 -30.82 24.30
N THR A 123 32.50 -30.42 25.28
CA THR A 123 33.87 -30.91 25.46
C THR A 123 34.01 -32.12 26.41
N HIS A 124 32.91 -32.69 26.89
CA HIS A 124 32.94 -33.87 27.77
C HIS A 124 31.96 -34.96 27.30
N LEU A 125 32.15 -35.52 26.11
CA LEU A 125 31.74 -36.90 25.81
C LEU A 125 32.50 -37.47 24.58
N SER A 126 33.82 -37.32 24.58
CA SER A 126 34.72 -38.14 23.75
C SER A 126 35.60 -38.94 24.69
N SER A 127 35.03 -39.98 25.32
CA SER A 127 35.79 -41.08 25.90
C SER A 127 34.84 -42.20 26.31
N GLU A 128 34.49 -43.08 25.38
CA GLU A 128 34.42 -44.51 25.71
C GLU A 128 34.73 -45.35 24.46
N ARG A 129 35.97 -45.87 24.46
CA ARG A 129 36.47 -47.08 23.78
C ARG A 129 35.47 -48.23 24.00
N ALA A 130 35.11 -49.10 23.06
CA ALA A 130 35.89 -50.12 22.32
C ALA A 130 34.90 -51.28 21.95
N PRO A 131 35.28 -52.41 21.30
CA PRO A 131 36.30 -52.68 20.29
C PRO A 131 35.74 -53.41 19.03
N ALA A 132 36.68 -53.72 18.13
CA ALA A 132 36.58 -54.45 16.86
C ALA A 132 35.85 -55.81 16.87
N SER A 133 35.33 -56.19 15.69
CA SER A 133 35.19 -57.58 15.22
C SER A 133 35.16 -57.55 13.68
N VAL A 134 36.26 -57.98 13.02
CA VAL A 134 36.43 -59.19 12.17
C VAL A 134 35.71 -59.11 10.83
#